data_AF-A0A7C6HPC9-F1
#
_entry.id   AF-A0A7C6HPC9-F1
#
_cell.length_a   1.000
_cell.length_b   1.000
_cell.length_c   1.000
_cell.angle_alpha   90.00
_cell.angle_beta   90.00
_cell.angle_gamma   90.00
#
_symmetry.space_group_name_H-M   'P 1'
#
loop_
_entity.id
_entity.type
_entity.pdbx_description
1 polymer ?
#
loop_
_entity_poly.entity_id
_entity_poly.type
_entity_poly.pdbx_seq_one_letter_code
_entity_poly.pdbx_strand_id
1 'polypeptide(L)'
;VCADLTELFASAPPGADLTDEVRDVREMTRWHRNSDYGSAFADFVEHHLDAVTPRSTVLILGDARSNHTDPRADALRTIRDRARSVIWLNPEPARSWGSGDSESALYGQIVDMHECATIAHLRQVVTRILPV
;
A
#
# COMPACT_ATOMS: atom_id res chain seq x y z
N VAL A 1 -5.76 -12.90 5.17
CA VAL A 1 -4.29 -13.10 5.20
C VAL A 1 -3.68 -12.42 3.99
N CYS A 2 -3.05 -11.27 4.19
CA CYS A 2 -2.16 -10.68 3.19
C CYS A 2 -0.98 -11.61 2.90
N ALA A 3 -0.56 -11.69 1.65
CA ALA A 3 0.64 -12.45 1.32
C ALA A 3 1.90 -11.69 1.79
N ASP A 4 2.75 -12.36 2.56
CA ASP A 4 4.06 -11.84 2.95
C ASP A 4 5.12 -12.28 1.93
N LEU A 5 5.77 -11.30 1.31
CA LEU A 5 6.80 -11.49 0.28
C LEU A 5 8.21 -11.13 0.78
N THR A 6 8.38 -10.89 2.08
CA THR A 6 9.63 -10.36 2.66
C THR A 6 10.84 -11.22 2.27
N GLU A 7 10.75 -12.54 2.39
CA GLU A 7 11.85 -13.46 2.04
C GLU A 7 12.18 -13.47 0.55
N LEU A 8 11.17 -13.33 -0.32
CA LEU A 8 11.37 -13.23 -1.77
C LEU A 8 12.18 -11.97 -2.11
N PHE A 9 11.80 -10.82 -1.55
CA PHE A 9 12.52 -9.57 -1.78
C PHE A 9 13.90 -9.55 -1.11
N ALA A 10 14.06 -10.15 0.07
CA ALA A 10 15.33 -10.19 0.79
C ALA A 10 16.39 -11.06 0.10
N SER A 11 15.95 -12.14 -0.56
CA SER A 11 16.84 -13.07 -1.27
C SER A 11 17.11 -12.65 -2.73
N ALA A 12 16.33 -11.72 -3.27
CA ALA A 12 16.47 -11.27 -4.65
C ALA A 12 17.72 -10.39 -4.86
N PRO A 13 18.49 -10.63 -5.95
CA PRO A 13 19.55 -9.71 -6.35
C PRO A 13 19.00 -8.30 -6.66
N PRO A 14 19.77 -7.23 -6.40
CA PRO A 14 19.37 -5.88 -6.80
C PRO A 14 19.08 -5.80 -8.31
N GLY A 15 17.89 -5.34 -8.67
CA GLY A 15 17.46 -5.21 -10.08
C GLY A 15 16.94 -6.51 -10.71
N ALA A 16 16.78 -7.58 -9.94
CA ALA A 16 16.08 -8.77 -10.40
C ALA A 16 14.63 -8.45 -10.79
N ASP A 17 14.17 -9.03 -11.90
CA ASP A 17 12.76 -9.03 -12.26
C ASP A 17 12.08 -10.15 -11.47
N LEU A 18 11.14 -9.77 -10.60
CA LEU A 18 10.37 -10.69 -9.74
C LEU A 18 8.90 -10.79 -10.19
N THR A 19 8.60 -10.35 -11.42
CA THR A 19 7.22 -10.21 -11.90
C THR A 19 6.46 -11.52 -11.87
N ASP A 20 7.11 -12.63 -12.23
CA ASP A 20 6.46 -13.94 -12.30
C ASP A 20 6.25 -14.53 -10.89
N GLU A 21 7.24 -14.42 -10.01
CA GLU A 21 7.15 -14.87 -8.62
C GLU A 21 6.06 -14.11 -7.84
N VAL A 22 5.98 -12.79 -8.02
CA VAL A 22 4.92 -11.97 -7.41
C VAL A 22 3.55 -12.33 -8.00
N ARG A 23 3.47 -12.65 -9.30
CA ARG A 23 2.21 -13.03 -9.96
C ARG A 23 1.70 -14.38 -9.44
N ASP A 24 2.57 -15.34 -9.22
CA ASP A 24 2.20 -16.67 -8.71
C ASP A 24 1.63 -16.58 -7.28
N VAL A 25 2.16 -15.69 -6.45
CA VAL A 25 1.62 -15.43 -5.11
C VAL A 25 0.21 -14.82 -5.20
N ARG A 26 -0.06 -13.95 -6.18
CA ARG A 26 -1.40 -13.39 -6.42
C ARG A 26 -2.41 -14.47 -6.83
N GLU A 27 -1.98 -15.53 -7.52
CA GLU A 27 -2.88 -16.64 -7.84
C GLU A 27 -3.32 -17.43 -6.60
N MET A 28 -2.56 -17.44 -5.50
CA MET A 28 -3.00 -18.05 -4.25
C MET A 28 -4.12 -17.27 -3.56
N THR A 29 -4.21 -15.95 -3.79
CA THR A 29 -5.31 -15.09 -3.29
C THR A 29 -6.60 -15.17 -4.13
N ARG A 30 -6.69 -16.13 -5.08
CA ARG A 30 -7.73 -16.30 -6.13
C ARG A 30 -9.21 -16.26 -5.71
N TRP A 31 -9.55 -16.28 -4.42
CA TRP A 31 -10.94 -16.23 -3.97
C TRP A 31 -11.54 -14.82 -3.91
N HIS A 32 -10.72 -13.76 -3.95
CA HIS A 32 -11.20 -12.38 -4.03
C HIS A 32 -10.57 -11.69 -5.25
N ARG A 33 -11.35 -11.43 -6.31
CA ARG A 33 -10.89 -10.68 -7.50
C ARG A 33 -10.55 -9.21 -7.22
N ASN A 34 -10.79 -8.78 -5.99
CA ASN A 34 -10.85 -7.41 -5.56
C ASN A 34 -9.95 -7.23 -4.34
N SER A 35 -9.23 -6.11 -4.28
CA SER A 35 -8.40 -5.77 -3.12
C SER A 35 -9.27 -5.42 -1.93
N ASP A 36 -9.11 -6.15 -0.82
CA ASP A 36 -9.67 -5.79 0.48
C ASP A 36 -8.56 -5.15 1.34
N TYR A 37 -8.45 -3.82 1.23
CA TYR A 37 -7.46 -3.05 2.00
C TYR A 37 -7.70 -3.16 3.50
N GLY A 38 -8.95 -3.23 3.93
CA GLY A 38 -9.29 -3.30 5.33
C GLY A 38 -8.74 -4.55 5.99
N SER A 39 -9.00 -5.71 5.38
CA SER A 39 -8.42 -6.98 5.81
C SER A 39 -6.90 -6.96 5.75
N ALA A 40 -6.29 -6.39 4.69
CA ALA A 40 -4.84 -6.29 4.59
C ALA A 40 -4.21 -5.43 5.70
N PHE A 41 -4.84 -4.31 6.09
CA PHE A 41 -4.36 -3.47 7.19
C PHE A 41 -4.52 -4.16 8.54
N ALA A 42 -5.66 -4.82 8.77
CA ALA A 42 -5.90 -5.56 9.99
C ALA A 42 -4.88 -6.70 10.16
N ASP A 43 -4.67 -7.49 9.10
CA ASP A 43 -3.70 -8.57 9.08
C ASP A 43 -2.28 -8.05 9.33
N PHE A 44 -1.89 -6.94 8.70
CA PHE A 44 -0.57 -6.32 8.88
C PHE A 44 -0.37 -5.83 10.32
N VAL A 45 -1.38 -5.19 10.91
CA VAL A 45 -1.35 -4.74 12.31
C VAL A 45 -1.18 -5.92 13.27
N GLU A 46 -1.87 -7.03 13.00
CA GLU A 46 -1.84 -8.23 13.86
C GLU A 46 -0.50 -8.98 13.76
N HIS A 47 0.06 -9.13 12.56
CA HIS A 47 1.16 -10.07 12.32
C HIS A 47 2.52 -9.41 12.03
N HIS A 48 2.56 -8.12 11.64
CA HIS A 48 3.77 -7.50 11.08
C HIS A 48 4.08 -6.09 11.61
N LEU A 49 3.28 -5.57 12.55
CA LEU A 49 3.45 -4.21 13.06
C LEU A 49 4.78 -4.00 13.80
N ASP A 50 5.37 -5.07 14.33
CA ASP A 50 6.67 -5.05 15.01
C ASP A 50 7.82 -4.63 14.11
N ALA A 51 7.74 -4.94 12.80
CA ALA A 51 8.71 -4.49 11.79
C ALA A 51 8.66 -2.96 11.54
N VAL A 52 7.56 -2.29 11.90
CA VAL A 52 7.42 -0.84 11.76
C VAL A 52 8.04 -0.17 12.98
N THR A 53 8.95 0.78 12.75
CA THR A 53 9.58 1.59 13.79
C THR A 53 9.37 3.08 13.48
N PRO A 54 9.63 3.98 14.45
CA PRO A 54 9.62 5.43 14.19
C PRO A 54 10.63 5.91 13.13
N ARG A 55 11.49 5.02 12.60
CA ARG A 55 12.40 5.30 11.47
C ARG A 55 11.88 4.75 10.13
N SER A 56 10.87 3.88 10.15
CA SER A 56 10.37 3.19 8.97
C SER A 56 9.52 4.12 8.10
N THR A 57 9.64 3.98 6.78
CA THR A 57 8.69 4.52 5.81
C THR A 57 7.86 3.36 5.27
N VAL A 58 6.53 3.45 5.38
CA VAL A 58 5.62 2.46 4.82
C VAL A 58 5.12 2.97 3.46
N LEU A 59 5.23 2.14 2.43
CA LEU A 59 4.77 2.45 1.08
C LEU A 59 3.57 1.56 0.74
N ILE A 60 2.43 2.16 0.45
CA ILE A 60 1.20 1.48 0.02
C ILE A 60 1.02 1.71 -1.48
N LEU A 61 0.82 0.62 -2.23
CA LEU A 61 0.60 0.66 -3.68
C LEU A 61 -0.82 0.13 -3.95
N GLY A 62 -1.72 0.98 -4.47
CA GLY A 62 -3.09 0.56 -4.71
C GLY A 62 -4.08 1.69 -5.02
N ASP A 63 -5.22 1.35 -5.59
CA ASP A 63 -6.29 2.27 -6.02
C ASP A 63 -7.19 2.83 -4.90
N ALA A 64 -7.10 2.29 -3.68
CA ALA A 64 -7.97 2.62 -2.55
C ALA A 64 -9.47 2.35 -2.79
N ARG A 65 -9.80 1.38 -3.65
CA ARG A 65 -11.18 0.87 -3.82
C ARG A 65 -11.50 -0.12 -2.70
N SER A 66 -12.55 0.11 -1.91
CA SER A 66 -12.92 -0.83 -0.83
C SER A 66 -13.66 -2.06 -1.35
N ASN A 67 -14.25 -2.03 -2.55
CA ASN A 67 -15.13 -3.08 -3.02
C ASN A 67 -16.26 -3.40 -2.02
N HIS A 68 -16.72 -2.36 -1.30
CA HIS A 68 -17.74 -2.41 -0.25
C HIS A 68 -17.34 -3.19 1.02
N THR A 69 -16.05 -3.47 1.24
CA THR A 69 -15.56 -3.97 2.53
C THR A 69 -15.38 -2.84 3.55
N ASP A 70 -15.23 -3.20 4.83
CA ASP A 70 -14.88 -2.22 5.87
C ASP A 70 -13.49 -1.64 5.55
N PRO A 71 -13.33 -0.31 5.41
CA PRO A 71 -12.06 0.29 5.07
C PRO A 71 -10.99 0.15 6.17
N ARG A 72 -11.37 -0.17 7.43
CA ARG A 72 -10.46 -0.33 8.58
C ARG A 72 -9.46 0.82 8.74
N ALA A 73 -9.99 2.04 8.69
CA ALA A 73 -9.20 3.27 8.86
C ALA A 73 -8.50 3.36 10.23
N ASP A 74 -9.02 2.65 11.25
CA ASP A 74 -8.38 2.45 12.55
C ASP A 74 -7.05 1.67 12.44
N ALA A 75 -7.03 0.59 11.66
CA ALA A 75 -5.81 -0.18 11.41
C ALA A 75 -4.77 0.64 10.64
N LEU A 76 -5.20 1.39 9.61
CA LEU A 76 -4.30 2.29 8.88
C LEU A 76 -3.72 3.40 9.79
N ARG A 77 -4.52 3.97 10.70
CA ARG A 77 -4.03 4.94 11.69
C ARG A 77 -2.98 4.32 12.61
N THR A 78 -3.17 3.09 13.03
CA THR A 78 -2.22 2.35 13.88
C THR A 78 -0.86 2.19 13.18
N ILE A 79 -0.85 1.83 11.89
CA ILE A 79 0.37 1.76 11.07
C ILE A 79 1.03 3.15 10.99
N ARG A 80 0.23 4.18 10.69
CA ARG A 80 0.69 5.57 10.57
C ARG A 80 1.31 6.10 11.84
N ASP A 81 0.70 5.85 13.00
CA ASP A 81 1.17 6.35 14.29
C ASP A 81 2.53 5.76 14.70
N ARG A 82 2.90 4.60 14.15
CA ARG A 82 4.16 3.91 14.45
C ARG A 82 5.28 4.24 13.47
N ALA A 83 4.94 4.49 12.21
CA ALA A 83 5.91 4.80 11.16
C ALA A 83 6.38 6.26 11.21
N ARG A 84 7.56 6.55 10.65
CA ARG A 84 7.99 7.93 10.39
C ARG A 84 7.08 8.61 9.36
N SER A 85 6.73 7.86 8.32
CA SER A 85 5.91 8.30 7.21
C SER A 85 5.18 7.10 6.59
N VAL A 86 3.96 7.33 6.13
CA VAL A 86 3.20 6.38 5.34
C VAL A 86 2.77 7.09 4.07
N ILE A 87 3.13 6.49 2.93
CA ILE A 87 2.99 7.09 1.61
C ILE A 87 2.16 6.15 0.76
N TRP A 88 1.13 6.68 0.12
CA TRP A 88 0.25 5.89 -0.73
C TRP A 88 0.38 6.35 -2.19
N LEU A 89 0.77 5.43 -3.07
CA LEU A 89 0.81 5.66 -4.51
C LEU A 89 -0.46 5.10 -5.16
N ASN A 90 -1.39 6.00 -5.48
CA ASN A 90 -2.68 5.64 -6.05
C ASN A 90 -2.66 5.77 -7.58
N PRO A 91 -2.82 4.68 -8.36
CA PRO A 91 -2.82 4.74 -9.81
C PRO A 91 -4.07 5.42 -10.40
N GLU A 92 -5.14 5.60 -9.62
CA GLU A 92 -6.30 6.34 -10.07
C GLU A 92 -6.04 7.85 -10.08
N PRO A 93 -6.58 8.56 -11.09
CA PRO A 93 -6.43 10.00 -11.16
C PRO A 93 -7.12 10.69 -9.98
N ALA A 94 -6.51 11.71 -9.38
CA ALA A 94 -7.04 12.36 -8.18
C ALA A 94 -8.47 12.91 -8.36
N ARG A 95 -8.85 13.27 -9.59
CA ARG A 95 -10.21 13.69 -9.94
C ARG A 95 -11.29 12.60 -9.80
N SER A 96 -10.92 11.32 -9.77
CA SER A 96 -11.84 10.20 -9.55
C SER A 96 -11.91 9.76 -8.08
N TRP A 97 -11.06 10.30 -7.21
CA TRP A 97 -11.06 9.96 -5.81
C TRP A 97 -12.39 10.36 -5.15
N GLY A 98 -12.97 9.44 -4.38
CA GLY A 98 -14.30 9.61 -3.78
C GLY A 98 -15.47 9.28 -4.72
N SER A 99 -15.20 8.77 -5.93
CA SER A 99 -16.24 8.22 -6.80
C SER A 99 -16.49 6.73 -6.52
N GLY A 100 -17.77 6.33 -6.47
CA GLY A 100 -18.16 4.95 -6.20
C GLY A 100 -17.73 4.49 -4.81
N ASP A 101 -16.99 3.39 -4.77
CA ASP A 101 -16.43 2.74 -3.59
C ASP A 101 -14.97 3.18 -3.28
N SER A 102 -14.55 4.32 -3.82
CA SER A 102 -13.22 4.87 -3.55
C SER A 102 -13.15 5.43 -2.13
N GLU A 103 -12.28 4.84 -1.31
CA GLU A 103 -11.95 5.29 0.04
C GLU A 103 -10.77 6.27 0.06
N SER A 104 -10.31 6.74 -1.10
CA SER A 104 -9.15 7.64 -1.23
C SER A 104 -9.29 8.88 -0.34
N ALA A 105 -10.49 9.44 -0.22
CA ALA A 105 -10.75 10.60 0.64
C ALA A 105 -10.61 10.28 2.13
N LEU A 106 -10.95 9.06 2.55
CA LEU A 106 -10.82 8.60 3.93
C LEU A 106 -9.35 8.29 4.25
N TYR A 107 -8.69 7.49 3.40
CA TYR A 107 -7.29 7.12 3.60
C TYR A 107 -6.34 8.31 3.45
N GLY A 108 -6.61 9.23 2.51
CA GLY A 108 -5.83 10.45 2.31
C GLY A 108 -5.89 11.46 3.47
N GLN A 109 -6.84 11.33 4.40
CA GLN A 109 -6.82 12.08 5.66
C GLN A 109 -5.86 11.50 6.70
N ILE A 110 -5.43 10.25 6.49
CA ILE A 110 -4.60 9.49 7.44
C ILE A 110 -3.15 9.47 6.96
N VAL A 111 -2.93 9.25 5.66
CA VAL A 111 -1.60 9.06 5.06
C VAL A 111 -1.36 10.02 3.91
N ASP A 112 -0.09 10.21 3.55
CA ASP A 112 0.29 11.06 2.43
C ASP A 112 0.04 10.35 1.10
N MET A 113 -1.13 10.59 0.50
CA MET A 113 -1.58 9.93 -0.73
C MET A 113 -1.31 10.78 -1.97
N HIS A 114 -0.72 10.17 -3.00
CA HIS A 114 -0.39 10.80 -4.27
C HIS A 114 -0.94 9.99 -5.46
N GLU A 115 -1.47 10.69 -6.46
CA GLU A 115 -1.73 10.10 -7.78
C GLU A 115 -0.39 9.65 -8.40
N CYS A 116 -0.30 8.38 -8.78
CA CYS A 116 0.92 7.77 -9.30
C CYS A 116 0.62 6.70 -10.37
N ALA A 117 0.22 7.16 -11.56
CA ALA A 117 -0.05 6.31 -12.73
C ALA A 117 1.11 6.29 -13.76
N THR A 118 2.11 7.14 -13.57
CA THR A 118 3.20 7.33 -14.55
C THR A 118 4.56 7.41 -13.86
N ILE A 119 5.62 7.13 -14.63
CA ILE A 119 7.02 7.32 -14.17
C ILE A 119 7.25 8.78 -13.75
N ALA A 120 6.61 9.75 -14.41
CA ALA A 120 6.72 11.16 -14.04
C ALA A 120 6.15 11.42 -12.63
N HIS A 121 5.00 10.84 -12.30
CA HIS A 121 4.44 10.94 -10.96
C HIS A 121 5.33 10.25 -9.92
N LEU A 122 5.81 9.04 -10.23
CA LEU A 122 6.73 8.33 -9.34
C LEU A 122 7.98 9.16 -9.04
N ARG A 123 8.58 9.79 -10.07
CA ARG A 123 9.73 10.68 -9.91
C ARG A 123 9.41 11.86 -8.99
N GLN A 124 8.25 12.51 -9.15
CA GLN A 124 7.84 13.62 -8.29
C GLN A 124 7.71 13.20 -6.82
N VAL A 125 7.14 12.02 -6.57
CA VAL A 125 6.99 11.50 -5.20
C VAL A 125 8.35 11.15 -4.61
N VAL A 126 9.21 10.43 -5.33
CA VAL A 126 10.56 10.07 -4.86
C VAL A 126 11.39 11.31 -4.50
N THR A 127 11.33 12.37 -5.31
CA THR A 127 12.04 13.64 -5.03
C THR A 127 11.55 14.32 -3.75
N ARG A 128 10.29 14.13 -3.34
CA ARG A 128 9.79 14.66 -2.07
C ARG A 128 10.22 13.84 -0.85
N ILE A 129 10.46 12.54 -1.03
CA ILE A 129 10.74 11.60 0.06
C ILE A 129 12.23 11.58 0.43
N LEU A 130 13.10 11.70 -0.55
CA LEU A 130 14.54 11.70 -0.34
C LEU A 130 15.02 13.10 0.04
N PRO A 131 15.51 13.33 1.28
CA PRO A 131 16.20 14.57 1.59
C PRO A 131 17.45 14.66 0.72
N VAL A 132 17.65 15.82 0.09
CA VAL A 132 18.87 16.18 -0.64
C VAL A 132 20.03 16.35 0.34
#